data_AF-A0A7J4Q1R7-F1
#
_entry.id   AF-A0A7J4Q1R7-F1
#
_cell.length_a   1.000
_cell.length_b   1.000
_cell.length_c   1.000
_cell.angle_alpha   90.00
_cell.angle_beta   90.00
_cell.angle_gamma   90.00
#
_symmetry.space_group_name_H-M   'P 1'
#
loop_
_entity.id
_entity.type
_entity.pdbx_description
1 polymer ?
#
loop_
_entity_poly.entity_id
_entity_poly.type
_entity_poly.pdbx_seq_one_letter_code
_entity_poly.pdbx_strand_id
1 'polypeptide(L)'
;QVALDDIYLEADQRDAGEAVALEDTARVLEELITQLDASGLADGVPRGMLWEFQRDGLLPYERDSVPASQRTPVEENMIATMESSLAGEVPVSLDAAVEVAVADEHGWEEMPIPVDAATGSELETTPESTRIEPTSDLDGSDERAALEAELAQLDASWEHRKEPAPEAAPDPALAALEARLSGLDL
;
A
#
# COMPACT_ATOMS: atom_id res chain seq x y z
N GLN A 1 -23.90 -47.07 31.43
CA GLN A 1 -22.72 -47.63 30.73
C GLN A 1 -22.67 -47.13 29.30
N VAL A 2 -23.75 -47.18 28.52
CA VAL A 2 -23.82 -46.56 27.16
C VAL A 2 -23.40 -45.08 27.14
N ALA A 3 -23.92 -44.26 28.07
CA ALA A 3 -23.55 -42.84 28.15
C ALA A 3 -22.08 -42.57 28.49
N LEU A 4 -21.33 -43.55 29.03
CA LEU A 4 -19.89 -43.38 29.28
C LEU A 4 -19.11 -43.62 28.00
N ASP A 5 -19.49 -44.63 27.23
CA ASP A 5 -18.86 -44.93 25.93
C ASP A 5 -19.06 -43.77 24.94
N ASP A 6 -20.24 -43.13 24.96
CA ASP A 6 -20.53 -41.95 24.13
C ASP A 6 -19.64 -40.75 24.50
N ILE A 7 -19.43 -40.51 25.80
CA ILE A 7 -18.56 -39.41 26.28
C ILE A 7 -17.10 -39.66 25.89
N TYR A 8 -16.63 -40.92 25.91
CA TYR A 8 -15.26 -41.24 25.49
C TYR A 8 -15.04 -41.03 23.99
N LEU A 9 -16.04 -41.37 23.15
CA LEU A 9 -15.97 -41.11 21.72
C LEU A 9 -16.05 -39.63 21.37
N GLU A 10 -16.89 -38.86 22.08
CA GLU A 10 -17.00 -37.41 21.89
C GLU A 10 -15.73 -36.69 22.35
N ALA A 11 -15.14 -37.10 23.48
CA ALA A 11 -13.89 -36.54 23.98
C ALA A 11 -12.73 -36.75 22.99
N ASP A 12 -12.59 -37.96 22.43
CA ASP A 12 -11.53 -38.27 21.45
C ASP A 12 -11.70 -37.49 20.13
N GLN A 13 -12.95 -37.35 19.66
CA GLN A 13 -13.25 -36.54 18.48
C GLN A 13 -12.99 -35.04 18.72
N ARG A 14 -13.29 -34.56 19.92
CA ARG A 14 -13.03 -33.17 20.32
C ARG A 14 -11.54 -32.89 20.42
N ASP A 15 -10.77 -33.75 21.08
CA ASP A 15 -9.32 -33.60 21.24
C ASP A 15 -8.61 -33.66 19.88
N ALA A 16 -9.05 -34.54 18.98
CA ALA A 16 -8.55 -34.58 17.61
C ALA A 16 -8.85 -33.28 16.83
N GLY A 17 -10.06 -32.72 16.99
CA GLY A 17 -10.42 -31.44 16.36
C GLY A 17 -9.67 -30.24 16.94
N GLU A 18 -9.43 -30.23 18.26
CA GLU A 18 -8.66 -29.19 18.93
C GLU A 18 -7.18 -29.22 18.52
N ALA A 19 -6.58 -30.41 18.41
CA ALA A 19 -5.21 -30.57 17.95
C ALA A 19 -4.98 -30.03 16.53
N VAL A 20 -5.93 -30.28 15.61
CA VAL A 20 -5.86 -29.75 14.23
C VAL A 20 -5.97 -28.23 14.21
N ALA A 21 -6.87 -27.65 15.00
CA ALA A 21 -6.98 -26.20 15.12
C ALA A 21 -5.71 -25.55 15.71
N LEU A 22 -5.04 -26.22 16.66
CA LEU A 22 -3.76 -25.77 17.19
C LEU A 22 -2.62 -25.88 16.18
N GLU A 23 -2.58 -26.93 15.38
CA GLU A 23 -1.60 -27.06 14.29
C GLU A 23 -1.74 -25.92 13.26
N ASP A 24 -2.97 -25.61 12.85
CA ASP A 24 -3.24 -24.53 11.91
C ASP A 24 -2.81 -23.16 12.48
N THR A 25 -3.13 -22.90 13.74
CA THR A 25 -2.69 -21.65 14.41
C THR A 25 -1.17 -21.60 14.57
N ALA A 26 -0.49 -22.70 14.90
CA ALA A 26 0.96 -22.76 14.98
C ALA A 26 1.62 -22.49 13.62
N ARG A 27 1.09 -23.08 12.54
CA ARG A 27 1.56 -22.83 11.18
C ARG A 27 1.43 -21.36 10.78
N VAL A 28 0.28 -20.75 11.07
CA VAL A 28 0.06 -19.33 10.79
C VAL A 28 1.04 -18.47 11.59
N LEU A 29 1.28 -18.80 12.86
CA LEU A 29 2.27 -18.08 13.68
C LEU A 29 3.69 -18.19 13.11
N GLU A 30 4.12 -19.36 12.64
CA GLU A 30 5.42 -19.54 11.99
C GLU A 30 5.56 -18.71 10.70
N GLU A 31 4.49 -18.65 9.89
CA GLU A 31 4.46 -17.81 8.70
C GLU A 31 4.56 -16.32 9.06
N LEU A 32 3.79 -15.86 10.05
CA LEU A 32 3.87 -14.48 10.53
C LEU A 32 5.26 -14.14 11.06
N ILE A 33 5.89 -15.01 11.86
CA ILE A 33 7.25 -14.81 12.35
C ILE A 33 8.23 -14.66 11.17
N THR A 34 8.13 -15.53 10.18
CA THR A 34 9.01 -15.48 9.00
C THR A 34 8.81 -14.18 8.20
N GLN A 35 7.57 -13.70 8.07
CA GLN A 35 7.27 -12.42 7.43
C GLN A 35 7.80 -11.23 8.23
N LEU A 36 7.71 -11.31 9.56
CA LEU A 36 8.16 -10.26 10.49
C LEU A 36 9.70 -10.20 10.59
N ASP A 37 10.37 -11.36 10.46
CA ASP A 37 11.81 -11.47 10.29
C ASP A 37 12.26 -10.87 8.94
N ALA A 38 11.55 -11.20 7.85
CA ALA A 38 11.84 -10.68 6.52
C ALA A 38 11.61 -9.16 6.41
N SER A 39 10.65 -8.62 7.17
CA SER A 39 10.43 -7.18 7.29
C SER A 39 11.44 -6.48 8.21
N GLY A 40 12.28 -7.26 8.92
CA GLY A 40 13.31 -6.74 9.81
C GLY A 40 12.76 -6.13 11.10
N LEU A 41 11.53 -6.48 11.49
CA LEU A 41 10.83 -5.93 12.66
C LEU A 41 10.91 -6.87 13.89
N ALA A 42 11.40 -8.10 13.71
CA ALA A 42 11.33 -9.17 14.72
C ALA A 42 12.29 -9.00 15.91
N ASP A 43 13.39 -8.27 15.73
CA ASP A 43 14.39 -8.03 16.79
C ASP A 43 14.01 -6.85 17.71
N GLY A 44 12.80 -6.29 17.54
CA GLY A 44 12.37 -5.05 18.21
C GLY A 44 13.10 -3.79 17.74
N VAL A 45 14.08 -3.93 16.85
CA VAL A 45 14.77 -2.83 16.18
C VAL A 45 14.48 -2.95 14.69
N PRO A 46 13.61 -2.10 14.13
CA PRO A 46 13.33 -2.06 12.70
C PRO A 46 14.64 -1.84 11.93
N ARG A 47 14.82 -2.63 10.88
CA ARG A 47 15.99 -2.60 9.99
C ARG A 47 15.54 -2.46 8.54
N GLY A 48 16.43 -1.97 7.69
CA GLY A 48 16.21 -1.88 6.24
C GLY A 48 16.17 -0.45 5.71
N MET A 49 16.17 -0.33 4.38
CA MET A 49 16.36 0.94 3.67
C MET A 49 15.31 2.00 4.02
N LEU A 50 14.05 1.59 4.22
CA LEU A 50 12.96 2.50 4.58
C LEU A 50 13.11 3.04 6.01
N TRP A 51 13.48 2.18 6.96
CA TRP A 51 13.72 2.59 8.34
C TRP A 51 14.94 3.51 8.46
N GLU A 52 16.02 3.19 7.77
CA GLU A 52 17.22 4.03 7.73
C GLU A 52 16.93 5.41 7.11
N PHE A 53 16.13 5.45 6.05
CA PHE A 53 15.64 6.71 5.46
C PHE A 53 14.76 7.49 6.43
N GLN A 54 13.84 6.82 7.12
CA GLN A 54 12.93 7.45 8.07
C GLN A 54 13.69 8.06 9.28
N ARG A 55 14.76 7.40 9.73
CA ARG A 55 15.61 7.86 10.84
C ARG A 55 16.55 9.00 10.43
N ASP A 56 17.29 8.82 9.33
CA ASP A 56 18.37 9.72 8.94
C ASP A 56 17.95 10.75 7.87
N GLY A 57 16.76 10.60 7.28
CA GLY A 57 16.26 11.41 6.17
C GLY A 57 16.99 11.19 4.84
N LEU A 58 17.88 10.20 4.76
CA LEU A 58 18.82 10.03 3.65
C LEU A 58 18.54 8.76 2.88
N LEU A 59 18.51 8.90 1.56
CA LEU A 59 18.40 7.74 0.67
C LEU A 59 19.73 6.98 0.64
N PRO A 60 19.70 5.67 0.31
CA PRO A 60 20.90 4.82 0.31
C PRO A 60 22.06 5.39 -0.51
N TYR A 61 21.78 5.99 -1.67
CA TYR A 61 22.80 6.57 -2.53
C TYR A 61 23.36 7.90 -1.96
N GLU A 62 22.56 8.65 -1.20
CA GLU A 62 22.97 9.91 -0.58
C GLU A 62 23.89 9.69 0.62
N ARG A 63 23.76 8.54 1.30
CA ARG A 63 24.61 8.19 2.44
C ARG A 63 26.08 8.08 2.08
N ASP A 64 26.38 7.60 0.88
CA ASP A 64 27.75 7.43 0.41
C ASP A 64 28.24 8.66 -0.37
N SER A 65 27.34 9.41 -1.00
CA SER A 65 27.70 10.56 -1.84
C SER A 65 27.71 11.91 -1.12
N VAL A 66 26.89 12.10 -0.07
CA VAL A 66 26.74 13.38 0.63
C VAL A 66 27.60 13.40 1.90
N PRO A 67 28.64 14.25 1.98
CA PRO A 67 29.47 14.37 3.17
C PRO A 67 28.65 14.91 4.34
N ALA A 68 28.99 14.49 5.57
CA ALA A 68 28.20 14.80 6.77
C ALA A 68 27.95 16.30 6.99
N SER A 69 28.86 17.17 6.54
CA SER A 69 28.73 18.62 6.64
C SER A 69 27.68 19.25 5.73
N GLN A 70 27.21 18.53 4.70
CA GLN A 70 26.19 18.99 3.75
C GLN A 70 24.82 18.34 4.01
N ARG A 71 24.72 17.50 5.04
CA ARG A 71 23.46 16.85 5.42
C ARG A 71 22.60 17.84 6.19
N THR A 72 21.32 17.89 5.86
CA THR A 72 20.34 18.60 6.67
C THR A 72 20.29 17.95 8.05
N PRO A 73 20.41 18.72 9.15
CA PRO A 73 20.27 18.15 10.48
C PRO A 73 18.86 17.59 10.66
N VAL A 74 18.77 16.40 11.25
CA VAL A 74 17.50 15.78 11.61
C VAL A 74 17.06 16.30 12.97
N GLU A 75 15.78 16.60 13.11
CA GLU A 75 15.18 17.06 14.36
C GLU A 75 15.09 15.91 15.38
N GLU A 76 15.76 16.07 16.53
CA GLU A 76 15.81 15.05 17.59
C GLU A 76 14.42 14.70 18.14
N ASN A 77 13.50 15.68 18.16
CA ASN A 77 12.11 15.46 18.57
C ASN A 77 11.37 14.48 17.65
N MET A 78 11.71 14.48 16.35
CA MET A 78 11.14 13.56 15.37
C MET A 78 11.66 12.13 15.58
N ILE A 79 12.93 11.99 15.96
CA ILE A 79 13.54 10.70 16.30
C ILE A 79 12.87 10.14 17.56
N ALA A 80 12.69 10.98 18.58
CA ALA A 80 12.07 10.58 19.85
C ALA A 80 10.61 10.11 19.68
N THR A 81 9.82 10.72 18.79
CA THR A 81 8.46 10.26 18.52
C THR A 81 8.43 8.91 17.81
N MET A 82 9.35 8.68 16.87
CA MET A 82 9.48 7.39 16.17
C MET A 82 9.92 6.25 17.10
N GLU A 83 10.91 6.49 17.96
CA GLU A 83 11.37 5.51 18.94
C GLU A 83 10.28 5.21 19.99
N SER A 84 9.46 6.21 20.35
CA SER A 84 8.32 6.03 21.25
C SER A 84 7.23 5.12 20.66
N SER A 85 7.01 5.14 19.34
CA SER A 85 6.08 4.20 18.68
C SER A 85 6.62 2.77 18.62
N LEU A 86 7.94 2.59 18.71
CA LEU A 86 8.59 1.29 18.68
C LEU A 86 8.60 0.60 20.06
N ALA A 87 8.74 1.39 21.13
CA ALA A 87 8.90 0.87 22.49
C ALA A 87 7.57 0.55 23.22
N GLY A 88 6.41 0.78 22.57
CA GLY A 88 5.09 0.53 23.16
C GLY A 88 4.42 -0.71 22.55
N GLU A 89 3.74 -1.51 23.37
CA GLU A 89 2.72 -2.41 22.84
C GLU A 89 1.71 -1.55 22.09
N VAL A 90 1.63 -1.70 20.77
CA VAL A 90 0.62 -1.05 19.95
C VAL A 90 -0.73 -1.52 20.50
N PRO A 91 -1.53 -0.65 21.15
CA PRO A 91 -2.86 -1.06 21.57
C PRO A 91 -3.66 -1.15 20.28
N VAL A 92 -3.77 -2.35 19.71
CA VAL A 92 -4.70 -2.64 18.62
C VAL A 92 -6.10 -2.57 19.24
N SER A 93 -6.61 -1.36 19.43
CA SER A 93 -7.99 -1.13 19.86
C SER A 93 -8.89 -1.45 18.69
N LEU A 94 -9.38 -2.69 18.65
CA LEU A 94 -10.44 -3.16 17.75
C LEU A 94 -11.77 -2.41 17.94
N ASP A 95 -11.89 -1.61 19.01
CA ASP A 95 -13.06 -0.81 19.35
C ASP A 95 -12.94 0.68 18.96
N ALA A 96 -11.88 1.08 18.25
CA ALA A 96 -11.82 2.42 17.67
C ALA A 96 -12.91 2.52 16.61
N ALA A 97 -14.02 3.17 16.95
CA ALA A 97 -15.04 3.56 16.00
C ALA A 97 -14.35 4.37 14.90
N VAL A 98 -14.23 3.78 13.71
CA VAL A 98 -13.89 4.50 12.49
C VAL A 98 -14.88 5.65 12.41
N GLU A 99 -14.41 6.88 12.67
CA GLU A 99 -15.14 8.04 12.21
C GLU A 99 -15.13 7.91 10.69
N VAL A 100 -16.26 7.46 10.15
CA VAL A 100 -16.46 7.37 8.71
C VAL A 100 -16.50 8.82 8.24
N ALA A 101 -15.33 9.35 7.89
CA ALA A 101 -15.23 10.56 7.12
C ALA A 101 -16.13 10.37 5.89
N VAL A 102 -16.97 11.38 5.61
CA VAL A 102 -17.91 11.34 4.49
C VAL A 102 -17.08 11.46 3.22
N ALA A 103 -16.60 10.33 2.73
CA ALA A 103 -15.95 10.24 1.44
C ALA A 103 -16.97 10.55 0.33
N ASP A 104 -16.52 11.20 -0.73
CA ASP A 104 -17.33 11.41 -1.92
C ASP A 104 -17.65 10.08 -2.64
N GLU A 105 -18.41 10.14 -3.74
CA GLU A 105 -18.75 8.97 -4.56
C GLU A 105 -17.52 8.21 -5.10
N HIS A 106 -16.34 8.82 -5.04
CA HIS A 106 -15.07 8.26 -5.51
C HIS A 106 -14.15 7.82 -4.35
N GLY A 107 -14.60 7.91 -3.10
CA GLY A 107 -13.82 7.48 -1.93
C GLY A 107 -12.77 8.50 -1.46
N TRP A 108 -12.81 9.74 -1.96
CA TRP A 108 -11.89 10.80 -1.54
C TRP A 108 -12.49 11.62 -0.40
N GLU A 109 -11.64 12.00 0.55
CA GLU A 109 -11.97 12.93 1.62
C GLU A 109 -11.50 14.34 1.25
N GLU A 110 -12.37 15.34 1.41
CA GLU A 110 -12.02 16.74 1.16
C GLU A 110 -11.24 17.28 2.38
N MET A 111 -9.96 17.61 2.16
CA MET A 111 -9.15 18.24 3.21
C MET A 111 -9.64 19.66 3.49
N PRO A 112 -9.66 20.10 4.77
CA PRO A 112 -10.00 21.48 5.09
C PRO A 112 -8.98 22.43 4.47
N ILE A 113 -9.48 23.50 3.84
CA ILE A 113 -8.63 24.56 3.29
C ILE A 113 -7.87 25.19 4.47
N PRO A 114 -6.53 25.25 4.44
CA PRO A 114 -5.77 25.90 5.50
C PRO A 114 -6.23 27.35 5.62
N VAL A 115 -6.68 27.73 6.80
CA VAL A 115 -7.08 29.10 7.12
C VAL A 115 -5.80 29.91 7.36
N ASP A 116 -5.51 30.86 6.48
CA ASP A 116 -4.53 31.91 6.77
C ASP A 116 -5.03 32.69 7.99
N ALA A 117 -4.47 32.38 9.17
CA ALA A 117 -4.71 33.12 10.39
C ALA A 117 -3.99 34.49 10.31
N ALA A 118 -4.52 35.38 9.47
CA ALA A 118 -4.09 36.76 9.38
C ALA A 118 -4.59 37.58 10.58
N THR A 119 -4.12 37.24 11.79
CA THR A 119 -4.20 38.11 12.97
C THR A 119 -3.14 37.68 13.98
N GLY A 120 -1.97 38.31 13.92
CA GLY A 120 -0.93 38.15 14.93
C GLY A 120 0.46 38.29 14.34
N SER A 121 0.97 39.52 14.32
CA SER A 121 2.35 39.83 13.96
C SER A 121 3.34 39.16 14.91
N GLU A 122 3.93 38.05 14.50
CA GLU A 122 5.29 37.67 14.88
C GLU A 122 6.08 37.43 13.59
N LEU A 123 7.23 38.11 13.48
CA LEU A 123 8.10 38.05 12.33
C LEU A 123 8.68 36.64 12.18
N GLU A 124 8.05 35.78 11.38
CA GLU A 124 8.78 34.76 10.64
C GLU A 124 8.99 35.26 9.22
N THR A 125 10.27 35.46 8.91
CA THR A 125 10.73 35.69 7.54
C THR A 125 10.23 34.53 6.71
N THR A 126 9.27 34.78 5.82
CA THR A 126 9.03 33.95 4.65
C THR A 126 10.40 33.66 4.04
N PRO A 127 10.87 32.41 3.94
CA PRO A 127 11.97 32.15 3.03
C PRO A 127 11.42 32.54 1.67
N GLU A 128 11.91 33.67 1.17
CA GLU A 128 11.78 34.09 -0.21
C GLU A 128 11.92 32.81 -1.03
N SER A 129 10.80 32.34 -1.59
CA SER A 129 10.80 31.21 -2.49
C SER A 129 11.80 31.59 -3.55
N THR A 130 13.01 31.05 -3.41
CA THR A 130 14.07 31.28 -4.36
C THR A 130 13.52 30.63 -5.59
N ARG A 131 12.99 31.47 -6.49
CA ARG A 131 12.59 31.05 -7.82
C ARG A 131 13.80 30.31 -8.34
N ILE A 132 13.69 28.99 -8.42
CA ILE A 132 14.67 28.16 -9.07
C ILE A 132 14.58 28.60 -10.52
N GLU A 133 15.42 29.57 -10.90
CA GLU A 133 15.73 29.83 -12.28
C GLU A 133 16.17 28.48 -12.84
N PRO A 134 15.47 27.93 -13.85
CA PRO A 134 15.89 26.67 -14.42
C PRO A 134 17.32 26.86 -14.89
N THR A 135 18.25 26.18 -14.24
CA THR A 135 19.63 26.13 -14.69
C THR A 135 19.57 25.64 -16.12
N SER A 136 19.94 26.53 -17.02
CA SER A 136 19.92 26.37 -18.47
C SER A 136 21.05 25.44 -18.92
N ASP A 137 21.19 24.32 -18.23
CA ASP A 137 22.06 23.22 -18.60
C ASP A 137 21.28 22.30 -19.55
N LEU A 138 21.17 22.80 -20.79
CA LEU A 138 21.22 22.03 -22.03
C LEU A 138 20.18 20.90 -22.21
N ASP A 139 19.05 21.28 -22.82
CA ASP A 139 18.22 20.47 -23.72
C ASP A 139 17.31 19.37 -23.15
N GLY A 140 16.63 19.63 -22.03
CA GLY A 140 15.47 18.83 -21.59
C GLY A 140 14.27 18.86 -22.56
N SER A 141 14.37 19.52 -23.72
CA SER A 141 13.34 19.49 -24.77
C SER A 141 13.28 18.12 -25.44
N ASP A 142 14.43 17.48 -25.67
CA ASP A 142 14.49 16.15 -26.26
C ASP A 142 13.97 15.08 -25.28
N GLU A 143 14.28 15.20 -23.99
CA GLU A 143 13.76 14.33 -22.94
C GLU A 143 12.24 14.49 -22.78
N ARG A 144 11.74 15.73 -22.81
CA ARG A 144 10.29 16.01 -22.79
C ARG A 144 9.59 15.46 -24.03
N ALA A 145 10.17 15.64 -25.22
CA ALA A 145 9.59 15.11 -26.46
C ALA A 145 9.55 13.58 -26.46
N ALA A 146 10.56 12.91 -25.90
CA ALA A 146 10.57 11.46 -25.76
C ALA A 146 9.45 10.98 -24.81
N LEU A 147 9.27 11.63 -23.67
CA LEU A 147 8.20 11.30 -22.71
C LEU A 147 6.80 11.55 -23.30
N GLU A 148 6.61 12.63 -24.06
CA GLU A 148 5.34 12.93 -24.73
C GLU A 148 5.01 11.87 -25.80
N ALA A 149 6.00 11.35 -26.52
CA ALA A 149 5.82 10.29 -27.50
C ALA A 149 5.42 8.95 -26.84
N GLU A 150 6.06 8.59 -25.72
CA GLU A 150 5.70 7.39 -24.95
C GLU A 150 4.28 7.50 -24.37
N LEU A 151 3.91 8.67 -23.84
CA LEU A 151 2.55 8.91 -23.35
C LEU A 151 1.50 8.83 -24.47
N ALA A 152 1.77 9.38 -25.65
CA ALA A 152 0.87 9.27 -26.79
C ALA A 152 0.70 7.81 -27.26
N GLN A 153 1.77 7.01 -27.20
CA GLN A 153 1.71 5.58 -27.51
C GLN A 153 0.87 4.82 -26.47
N LEU A 154 1.03 5.13 -25.18
CA LEU A 154 0.21 4.54 -24.12
C LEU A 154 -1.26 4.90 -24.30
N ASP A 155 -1.58 6.15 -24.59
CA ASP A 155 -2.94 6.61 -24.82
C ASP A 155 -3.59 5.90 -26.03
N ALA A 156 -2.88 5.80 -27.16
CA ALA A 156 -3.34 5.05 -28.32
C ALA A 156 -3.58 3.55 -28.01
N SER A 157 -2.71 2.95 -27.18
CA SER A 157 -2.88 1.55 -26.76
C SER A 157 -4.07 1.34 -25.82
N TRP A 158 -4.40 2.35 -25.01
CA TRP A 158 -5.57 2.36 -24.14
C TRP A 158 -6.86 2.53 -24.94
N GLU A 159 -6.88 3.45 -25.91
CA GLU A 159 -8.01 3.64 -26.81
C GLU A 159 -8.28 2.39 -27.66
N HIS A 160 -7.24 1.72 -28.17
CA HIS A 160 -7.42 0.46 -28.91
C HIS A 160 -7.97 -0.69 -28.03
N ARG A 161 -7.76 -0.62 -26.70
CA ARG A 161 -8.34 -1.57 -25.75
C ARG A 161 -9.81 -1.28 -25.42
N LYS A 162 -10.23 -0.01 -25.55
CA LYS A 162 -11.63 0.43 -25.39
C LYS A 162 -12.44 0.25 -26.66
N GLU A 163 -11.80 0.25 -27.83
CA GLU A 163 -12.48 -0.04 -29.08
C GLU A 163 -13.07 -1.45 -28.99
N PRO A 164 -14.41 -1.62 -29.08
CA PRO A 164 -15.00 -2.93 -29.09
C PRO A 164 -14.41 -3.69 -30.28
N ALA A 165 -13.84 -4.86 -30.02
CA ALA A 165 -13.31 -5.72 -31.08
C ALA A 165 -14.33 -5.76 -32.23
N PRO A 166 -13.90 -5.51 -33.50
CA PRO A 166 -14.84 -5.54 -34.63
C PRO A 166 -15.56 -6.87 -34.56
N GLU A 167 -16.90 -6.86 -34.53
CA GLU A 167 -17.76 -8.04 -34.35
C GLU A 167 -17.13 -9.22 -35.10
N ALA A 168 -16.45 -10.08 -34.34
CA ALA A 168 -15.89 -11.29 -34.89
C ALA A 168 -17.08 -12.04 -35.45
N ALA A 169 -17.03 -12.38 -36.74
CA ALA A 169 -18.05 -13.19 -37.38
C ALA A 169 -18.42 -14.34 -36.43
N PRO A 170 -19.73 -14.58 -36.18
CA PRO A 170 -20.16 -15.51 -35.14
C PRO A 170 -19.44 -16.83 -35.35
N ASP A 171 -18.83 -17.33 -34.27
CA ASP A 171 -18.11 -18.61 -34.30
C ASP A 171 -19.01 -19.66 -34.97
N PRO A 172 -18.57 -20.31 -36.06
CA PRO A 172 -19.39 -21.27 -36.78
C PRO A 172 -19.91 -22.40 -35.88
N ALA A 173 -19.22 -22.70 -34.78
CA ALA A 173 -19.69 -23.65 -33.78
C ALA A 173 -20.91 -23.13 -33.00
N LEU A 174 -20.91 -21.85 -32.61
CA LEU A 174 -22.03 -21.20 -31.92
C LEU A 174 -23.25 -21.05 -32.85
N ALA A 175 -23.04 -20.63 -34.10
CA ALA A 175 -24.10 -20.53 -35.09
C ALA A 175 -24.78 -21.90 -35.37
N ALA A 176 -23.99 -22.98 -35.40
CA ALA A 176 -24.53 -24.34 -35.56
C ALA A 176 -25.35 -24.81 -34.33
N LEU A 177 -24.95 -24.39 -33.13
CA LEU A 177 -25.68 -24.68 -31.90
C LEU A 177 -27.00 -23.90 -31.83
N GLU A 178 -27.01 -22.61 -32.19
CA GLU A 178 -28.23 -21.80 -32.29
C GLU A 178 -29.22 -22.33 -33.32
N ALA A 179 -28.74 -22.77 -34.49
CA ALA A 179 -29.59 -23.43 -35.48
C ALA A 179 -30.20 -24.74 -34.94
N ARG A 180 -29.44 -25.49 -34.14
CA ARG A 180 -29.92 -26.74 -33.53
C ARG A 180 -30.88 -26.51 -32.37
N LEU A 181 -30.74 -25.39 -31.65
CA LEU A 181 -31.57 -25.02 -30.51
C LEU A 181 -32.87 -24.33 -30.95
N SER A 182 -32.83 -23.51 -32.01
CA SER A 182 -34.03 -22.91 -32.62
C SER A 182 -34.98 -23.92 -33.28
N GLY A 183 -34.49 -25.14 -33.58
CA GLY A 183 -35.32 -26.25 -34.01
C GLY A 183 -35.99 -27.03 -32.87
N LEU A 184 -35.67 -26.71 -31.61
CA LEU A 184 -36.29 -27.27 -30.42
C LEU A 184 -37.38 -26.29 -29.95
N ASP A 185 -38.59 -26.44 -30.51
CA ASP A 185 -39.80 -25.83 -29.96
C ASP A 185 -40.15 -26.58 -28.66
N LEU A 186 -40.25 -25.85 -27.55
CA LEU A 186 -40.57 -26.38 -26.21
C LEU A 186 -42.08 -26.52 -26.00
#